data_AF-A0ABC8JFD7-F1
#
_entry.id   AF-A0ABC8JFD7-F1
#
_cell.length_a   1.000
_cell.length_b   1.000
_cell.length_c   1.000
_cell.angle_alpha   90.00
_cell.angle_beta   90.00
_cell.angle_gamma   90.00
#
_symmetry.space_group_name_H-M   'P 1'
#
loop_
_entity.id
_entity.type
_entity.pdbx_description
1 polymer ?
#
loop_
_entity_poly.entity_id
_entity_poly.type
_entity_poly.pdbx_seq_one_letter_code
_entity_poly.pdbx_strand_id
1 'polypeptide(L)'
;MSSSADSARDPLLPKDQLDPMAQDFNNKSRTSSSKRRLRRSRSAPRGDCTYDDNDFKTDEPPLHPSQLFRDLNPNLRRVIIFLALYLTIGTLCFYLVRNQISGHKTNGVLDAVYFCVVTMTTVGYGDLVPSSSTSRLLACAFVFSGMVLVGHLLSRAADYLVEKQETLLVRAFHLRQSSGPLDILKELQTNKLRYKCYVTFIILVVLFIAGTVFLVMYEKMPVIEAFYCVCSTVTTLGYGDKSFNSGTGRLFAVFWILTSTICLAQFLLYVAELNAETKQKELVKWVLTR
;
A
#
# COMPACT_ATOMS: atom_id res chain seq x y z
N MET A 1 -33.04 21.21 85.25
CA MET A 1 -34.39 20.95 84.70
C MET A 1 -34.51 21.68 83.37
N SER A 2 -35.19 21.06 82.40
CA SER A 2 -35.42 21.43 80.99
C SER A 2 -35.70 22.93 80.73
N SER A 3 -35.60 23.54 79.55
CA SER A 3 -35.78 23.10 78.16
C SER A 3 -35.57 24.32 77.25
N SER A 4 -35.21 24.10 75.98
CA SER A 4 -35.62 24.90 74.79
C SER A 4 -35.20 26.37 74.69
N ALA A 5 -35.21 27.05 73.55
CA ALA A 5 -34.99 26.82 72.12
C ALA A 5 -35.17 28.22 71.48
N ASP A 6 -34.40 28.52 70.43
CA ASP A 6 -34.62 29.48 69.34
C ASP A 6 -35.32 30.84 69.57
N SER A 7 -34.70 31.90 69.03
CA SER A 7 -35.21 32.63 67.85
C SER A 7 -34.67 34.07 67.74
N ALA A 8 -33.88 34.30 66.68
CA ALA A 8 -33.96 35.35 65.66
C ALA A 8 -34.10 36.88 65.98
N ARG A 9 -33.36 37.64 65.15
CA ARG A 9 -33.56 39.02 64.62
C ARG A 9 -32.87 40.19 65.35
N ASP A 10 -31.79 40.70 64.71
CA ASP A 10 -31.60 42.05 64.10
C ASP A 10 -32.33 43.28 64.70
N PRO A 11 -31.93 44.55 64.39
CA PRO A 11 -30.68 45.09 63.82
C PRO A 11 -30.25 46.44 64.50
N LEU A 12 -29.27 47.14 63.89
CA LEU A 12 -29.19 48.62 63.66
C LEU A 12 -27.84 49.27 64.07
N LEU A 13 -27.05 49.63 63.04
CA LEU A 13 -26.39 50.93 62.75
C LEU A 13 -25.63 51.70 63.87
N PRO A 14 -24.74 52.68 63.56
CA PRO A 14 -23.88 52.89 62.39
C PRO A 14 -22.41 53.31 62.74
N LYS A 15 -21.53 53.05 61.76
CA LYS A 15 -20.22 53.66 61.39
C LYS A 15 -19.48 54.64 62.33
N ASP A 16 -18.38 54.13 62.86
CA ASP A 16 -16.97 54.61 62.87
C ASP A 16 -16.63 56.10 63.06
N GLN A 17 -15.78 56.32 64.07
CA GLN A 17 -14.87 57.45 64.21
C GLN A 17 -13.47 56.94 64.61
N LEU A 18 -12.43 57.55 64.03
CA LEU A 18 -11.02 57.65 64.46
C LEU A 18 -10.02 56.49 64.18
N ASP A 19 -9.17 56.75 63.18
CA ASP A 19 -7.70 56.96 63.30
C ASP A 19 -6.71 55.82 63.69
N PRO A 20 -5.41 55.96 63.33
CA PRO A 20 -4.67 54.94 62.57
C PRO A 20 -3.52 54.23 63.33
N MET A 21 -2.88 53.31 62.59
CA MET A 21 -1.60 52.63 62.85
C MET A 21 -1.60 51.48 63.87
N ALA A 22 -1.59 50.24 63.37
CA ALA A 22 -0.37 49.41 63.29
C ALA A 22 -0.74 47.99 62.84
N GLN A 23 0.11 47.44 61.94
CA GLN A 23 0.60 46.05 61.91
C GLN A 23 -0.44 44.90 61.94
N ASP A 24 -0.39 43.87 61.13
CA ASP A 24 0.54 43.33 60.14
C ASP A 24 -0.15 42.01 59.67
N PHE A 25 0.35 41.37 58.62
CA PHE A 25 0.02 39.99 58.24
C PHE A 25 -1.36 39.67 57.61
N ASN A 26 -1.26 39.42 56.30
CA ASN A 26 -1.67 38.19 55.61
C ASN A 26 -3.03 38.16 54.87
N ASN A 27 -2.91 37.97 53.54
CA ASN A 27 -3.76 37.13 52.70
C ASN A 27 -5.27 37.44 52.60
N LYS A 28 -5.69 38.09 51.50
CA LYS A 28 -6.28 37.42 50.31
C LYS A 28 -6.95 38.40 49.33
N SER A 29 -6.88 37.99 48.07
CA SER A 29 -7.80 38.29 46.95
C SER A 29 -7.95 39.73 46.46
N ARG A 30 -7.45 39.93 45.23
CA ARG A 30 -8.10 40.58 44.06
C ARG A 30 -8.93 41.83 44.41
N THR A 31 -8.56 43.01 43.93
CA THR A 31 -8.95 43.41 42.56
C THR A 31 -8.21 44.67 42.08
N SER A 32 -7.97 44.68 40.78
CA SER A 32 -7.78 45.82 39.85
C SER A 32 -6.75 46.91 40.12
N SER A 33 -5.83 46.96 39.15
CA SER A 33 -5.23 48.15 38.55
C SER A 33 -4.03 48.79 39.26
N SER A 34 -2.84 48.37 38.84
CA SER A 34 -1.77 49.34 38.55
C SER A 34 -0.75 48.75 37.57
N LYS A 35 -0.43 49.54 36.55
CA LYS A 35 0.51 49.24 35.47
C LYS A 35 1.87 48.83 36.06
N ARG A 36 2.29 47.58 35.84
CA ARG A 36 3.69 47.16 36.01
C ARG A 36 4.21 46.57 34.70
N ARG A 37 5.27 47.20 34.20
CA ARG A 37 6.02 46.82 33.00
C ARG A 37 6.57 45.40 33.18
N LEU A 38 5.98 44.43 32.50
CA LEU A 38 6.56 43.10 32.37
C LEU A 38 7.60 43.13 31.26
N ARG A 39 8.85 42.93 31.68
CA ARG A 39 10.05 42.76 30.87
C ARG A 39 9.80 41.58 29.93
N ARG A 40 9.62 41.86 28.63
CA ARG A 40 9.46 40.86 27.57
C ARG A 40 10.73 40.03 27.50
N SER A 41 10.71 38.82 28.04
CA SER A 41 11.74 37.81 27.80
C SER A 41 11.72 37.48 26.31
N ARG A 42 12.63 38.11 25.56
CA ARG A 42 12.96 37.75 24.20
C ARG A 42 13.71 36.42 24.24
N SER A 43 13.00 35.35 23.98
CA SER A 43 13.58 34.08 23.54
C SER A 43 12.67 33.48 22.48
N ALA A 44 12.60 34.18 21.35
CA ALA A 44 12.30 33.59 20.06
C ALA A 44 13.53 33.89 19.19
N PRO A 45 14.19 32.89 18.60
CA PRO A 45 15.24 33.14 17.63
C PRO A 45 14.61 33.92 16.47
N ARG A 46 15.22 35.04 16.10
CA ARG A 46 14.97 35.67 14.80
C ARG A 46 15.57 34.71 13.78
N GLY A 47 14.74 33.89 13.15
CA GLY A 47 15.13 33.28 11.89
C GLY A 47 15.26 34.41 10.89
N ASP A 48 16.49 34.79 10.56
CA ASP A 48 16.75 35.66 9.42
C ASP A 48 16.28 34.92 8.17
N CYS A 49 15.08 35.26 7.70
CA CYS A 49 14.67 34.96 6.34
C CYS A 49 15.49 35.85 5.41
N THR A 50 16.70 35.39 5.07
CA THR A 50 17.31 35.73 3.78
C THR A 50 16.81 34.69 2.80
N TYR A 51 15.73 35.03 2.08
CA TYR A 51 15.46 34.37 0.81
C TYR A 51 16.52 34.90 -0.16
N ASP A 52 17.55 34.11 -0.38
CA ASP A 52 18.53 34.34 -1.43
C ASP A 52 17.87 33.93 -2.75
N ASP A 53 17.41 34.92 -3.51
CA ASP A 53 16.58 34.77 -4.71
C ASP A 53 17.43 34.47 -5.97
N ASN A 54 18.45 33.62 -5.83
CA ASN A 54 19.38 33.28 -6.91
C ASN A 54 19.83 31.80 -6.85
N ASP A 55 18.96 30.88 -7.27
CA ASP A 55 19.38 29.79 -8.17
C ASP A 55 18.16 29.09 -8.79
N PHE A 56 17.55 29.72 -9.80
CA PHE A 56 16.79 28.96 -10.79
C PHE A 56 17.78 28.43 -11.83
N LYS A 57 18.50 27.36 -11.48
CA LYS A 57 19.10 26.46 -12.46
C LYS A 57 18.24 25.23 -12.58
N THR A 58 17.36 25.27 -13.57
CA THR A 58 16.73 24.08 -14.14
C THR A 58 17.79 23.31 -14.93
N ASP A 59 18.64 22.57 -14.21
CA ASP A 59 19.39 21.48 -14.81
C ASP A 59 18.80 20.17 -14.26
N GLU A 60 17.53 19.90 -14.59
CA GLU A 60 17.06 18.51 -14.58
C GLU A 60 17.77 17.79 -15.74
N PRO A 61 18.67 16.83 -15.47
CA PRO A 61 19.25 16.03 -16.54
C PRO A 61 18.14 15.21 -17.22
N PRO A 62 18.25 14.93 -18.53
CA PRO A 62 17.24 14.19 -19.26
C PRO A 62 17.02 12.83 -18.59
N LEU A 63 15.75 12.51 -18.34
CA LEU A 63 15.27 11.30 -17.65
C LEU A 63 15.81 10.04 -18.36
N HIS A 64 16.97 9.56 -17.92
CA HIS A 64 17.61 8.39 -18.50
C HIS A 64 16.91 7.12 -17.97
N PRO A 65 16.41 6.21 -18.84
CA PRO A 65 15.62 5.03 -18.44
C PRO A 65 16.30 4.12 -17.40
N SER A 66 17.63 4.21 -17.27
CA SER A 66 18.40 3.40 -16.31
C SER A 66 18.29 3.88 -14.85
N GLN A 67 17.75 5.06 -14.56
CA GLN A 67 17.55 5.53 -13.17
C GLN A 67 16.25 5.01 -12.57
N LEU A 68 15.23 4.71 -13.39
CA LEU A 68 13.95 4.16 -12.95
C LEU A 68 14.10 2.81 -12.22
N PHE A 69 15.11 2.01 -12.61
CA PHE A 69 15.43 0.74 -11.96
C PHE A 69 16.30 0.88 -10.69
N ARG A 70 16.97 2.03 -10.49
CA ARG A 70 17.90 2.24 -9.36
C ARG A 70 17.18 2.68 -8.09
N ASP A 71 16.03 3.33 -8.22
CA ASP A 71 15.18 3.78 -7.10
C ASP A 71 14.14 2.73 -6.63
N LEU A 72 14.20 1.50 -7.15
CA LEU A 72 13.42 0.41 -6.58
C LEU A 72 13.93 0.08 -5.17
N ASN A 73 13.01 0.05 -4.20
CA ASN A 73 13.34 -0.25 -2.81
C ASN A 73 14.16 -1.53 -2.71
N PRO A 74 15.18 -1.55 -1.82
CA PRO A 74 16.11 -2.67 -1.71
C PRO A 74 15.39 -4.00 -1.44
N ASN A 75 14.25 -3.96 -0.73
CA ASN A 75 13.43 -5.14 -0.45
C ASN A 75 12.74 -5.70 -1.72
N LEU A 76 12.13 -4.84 -2.54
CA LEU A 76 11.50 -5.25 -3.80
C LEU A 76 12.54 -5.75 -4.81
N ARG A 77 13.70 -5.09 -4.88
CA ARG A 77 14.80 -5.51 -5.77
C ARG A 77 15.28 -6.92 -5.44
N ARG A 78 15.48 -7.26 -4.17
CA ARG A 78 15.85 -8.62 -3.74
C ARG A 78 14.82 -9.65 -4.19
N VAL A 79 13.55 -9.32 -3.98
CA VAL A 79 12.43 -10.20 -4.31
C VAL A 79 12.33 -10.44 -5.83
N ILE A 80 12.51 -9.42 -6.66
CA ILE A 80 12.60 -9.55 -8.12
C ILE A 80 13.80 -10.42 -8.54
N ILE A 81 14.95 -10.27 -7.88
CA ILE A 81 16.13 -11.10 -8.15
C ILE A 81 15.87 -12.57 -7.80
N PHE A 82 15.25 -12.86 -6.65
CA PHE A 82 14.87 -14.23 -6.28
C PHE A 82 13.88 -14.83 -7.27
N LEU A 83 12.88 -14.05 -7.72
CA LEU A 83 11.94 -14.48 -8.75
C LEU A 83 12.64 -14.79 -10.08
N ALA A 84 13.54 -13.93 -10.53
CA ALA A 84 14.31 -14.14 -11.75
C ALA A 84 15.19 -15.40 -11.64
N LEU A 85 15.87 -15.60 -10.52
CA LEU A 85 16.68 -16.79 -10.27
C LEU A 85 15.83 -18.07 -10.23
N TYR A 86 14.64 -18.00 -9.63
CA TYR A 86 13.72 -19.12 -9.60
C TYR A 86 13.23 -19.51 -11.00
N LEU A 87 12.86 -18.52 -11.82
CA LEU A 87 12.45 -18.75 -13.21
C LEU A 87 13.61 -19.27 -14.06
N THR A 88 14.84 -18.82 -13.87
CA THR A 88 16.00 -19.32 -14.64
C THR A 88 16.32 -20.76 -14.28
N ILE A 89 16.30 -21.12 -12.99
CA ILE A 89 16.50 -22.49 -12.52
C ILE A 89 15.38 -23.40 -13.04
N GLY A 90 14.12 -22.98 -12.92
CA GLY A 90 12.98 -23.72 -13.44
C GLY A 90 13.09 -23.94 -14.95
N THR A 91 13.37 -22.88 -15.70
CA THR A 91 13.55 -22.93 -17.17
C THR A 91 14.64 -23.92 -17.55
N LEU A 92 15.81 -23.87 -16.88
CA LEU A 92 16.88 -24.83 -17.13
C LEU A 92 16.42 -26.26 -16.88
N CYS A 93 15.70 -26.50 -15.78
CA CYS A 93 15.20 -27.81 -15.41
C CYS A 93 14.22 -28.39 -16.45
N PHE A 94 13.21 -27.61 -16.86
CA PHE A 94 12.25 -28.03 -17.88
C PHE A 94 12.82 -28.06 -19.28
N TYR A 95 13.85 -27.25 -19.57
CA TYR A 95 14.59 -27.32 -20.82
C TYR A 95 15.35 -28.65 -20.94
N LEU A 96 15.99 -29.13 -19.87
CA LEU A 96 16.66 -30.44 -19.87
C LEU A 96 15.67 -31.60 -20.07
N VAL A 97 14.45 -31.45 -19.56
CA VAL A 97 13.39 -32.47 -19.63
C VAL A 97 12.42 -32.23 -20.81
N ARG A 98 12.75 -31.32 -21.74
CA ARG A 98 11.86 -30.90 -22.87
C ARG A 98 11.36 -32.03 -23.77
N ASN A 99 12.11 -33.14 -23.84
CA ASN A 99 11.73 -34.32 -24.63
C ASN A 99 10.54 -35.06 -23.98
N GLN A 100 10.34 -34.91 -22.68
CA GLN A 100 9.25 -35.49 -21.88
C GLN A 100 8.06 -34.52 -21.69
N ILE A 101 8.05 -33.39 -22.41
CA ILE A 101 6.92 -32.46 -22.43
C ILE A 101 6.13 -32.73 -23.70
N SER A 102 4.83 -32.94 -23.58
CA SER A 102 3.89 -33.09 -24.71
C SER A 102 3.11 -31.80 -24.92
N GLY A 103 2.71 -31.53 -26.17
CA GLY A 103 1.99 -30.31 -26.54
C GLY A 103 2.53 -29.65 -27.81
N HIS A 104 1.95 -28.52 -28.18
CA HIS A 104 2.41 -27.73 -29.33
C HIS A 104 3.72 -27.04 -28.99
N LYS A 105 4.83 -27.42 -29.63
CA LYS A 105 6.17 -26.87 -29.34
C LYS A 105 6.52 -25.80 -30.37
N THR A 106 7.16 -24.73 -29.92
CA THR A 106 7.71 -23.69 -30.80
C THR A 106 9.23 -23.63 -30.66
N ASN A 107 9.72 -23.04 -29.58
CA ASN A 107 11.15 -22.90 -29.29
C ASN A 107 11.45 -23.51 -27.93
N GLY A 108 12.46 -24.37 -27.84
CA GLY A 108 12.72 -25.15 -26.63
C GLY A 108 12.88 -24.34 -25.35
N VAL A 109 13.67 -23.25 -25.40
CA VAL A 109 13.88 -22.37 -24.24
C VAL A 109 12.62 -21.56 -23.95
N LEU A 110 11.98 -20.99 -24.99
CA LEU A 110 10.79 -20.18 -24.83
C LEU A 110 9.62 -20.99 -24.25
N ASP A 111 9.42 -22.20 -24.73
CA ASP A 111 8.39 -23.13 -24.25
C ASP A 111 8.63 -23.48 -22.78
N ALA A 112 9.90 -23.65 -22.36
CA ALA A 112 10.26 -23.90 -20.96
C ALA A 112 9.99 -22.69 -20.06
N VAL A 113 10.38 -21.48 -20.49
CA VAL A 113 10.07 -20.24 -19.75
C VAL A 113 8.56 -20.03 -19.66
N TYR A 114 7.85 -20.20 -20.77
CA TYR A 114 6.40 -20.07 -20.85
C TYR A 114 5.71 -21.08 -19.91
N PHE A 115 6.13 -22.36 -19.94
CA PHE A 115 5.65 -23.37 -19.01
C PHE A 115 5.88 -22.98 -17.54
N CYS A 116 7.08 -22.51 -17.19
CA CYS A 116 7.39 -22.03 -15.84
C CYS A 116 6.48 -20.88 -15.41
N VAL A 117 6.29 -19.88 -16.26
CA VAL A 117 5.44 -18.72 -15.97
C VAL A 117 3.99 -19.14 -15.79
N VAL A 118 3.42 -19.89 -16.74
CA VAL A 118 2.03 -20.36 -16.70
C VAL A 118 1.76 -21.24 -15.47
N THR A 119 2.74 -22.06 -15.08
CA THR A 119 2.64 -22.94 -13.90
C THR A 119 2.76 -22.15 -12.60
N MET A 120 3.75 -21.25 -12.49
CA MET A 120 4.01 -20.47 -11.27
C MET A 120 2.91 -19.44 -11.01
N THR A 121 2.34 -18.85 -12.06
CA THR A 121 1.20 -17.91 -11.97
C THR A 121 -0.14 -18.60 -11.83
N THR A 122 -0.15 -19.92 -11.67
CA THR A 122 -1.34 -20.77 -11.50
C THR A 122 -2.38 -20.63 -12.62
N VAL A 123 -2.01 -20.12 -13.79
CA VAL A 123 -2.90 -20.07 -14.96
C VAL A 123 -3.12 -21.48 -15.49
N GLY A 124 -2.05 -22.23 -15.75
CA GLY A 124 -2.13 -23.66 -16.05
C GLY A 124 -2.95 -24.06 -17.28
N TYR A 125 -2.73 -23.45 -18.46
CA TYR A 125 -3.48 -23.80 -19.69
C TYR A 125 -3.44 -25.29 -20.07
N GLY A 126 -2.42 -26.05 -19.67
CA GLY A 126 -2.30 -27.45 -20.06
C GLY A 126 -2.03 -27.68 -21.56
N ASP A 127 -1.60 -26.64 -22.27
CA ASP A 127 -1.12 -26.71 -23.66
C ASP A 127 0.27 -27.35 -23.77
N LEU A 128 1.06 -27.25 -22.70
CA LEU A 128 2.30 -27.98 -22.46
C LEU A 128 2.20 -28.77 -21.16
N VAL A 129 2.34 -30.10 -21.24
CA VAL A 129 2.15 -30.99 -20.09
C VAL A 129 3.29 -32.00 -19.97
N PRO A 130 3.85 -32.22 -18.76
CA PRO A 130 4.82 -33.29 -18.53
C PRO A 130 4.18 -34.67 -18.72
N SER A 131 4.70 -35.47 -19.65
CA SER A 131 4.18 -36.81 -19.95
C SER A 131 4.85 -37.91 -19.13
N SER A 132 6.11 -37.73 -18.71
CA SER A 132 6.86 -38.72 -17.92
C SER A 132 6.69 -38.54 -16.41
N SER A 133 6.72 -39.65 -15.65
CA SER A 133 6.65 -39.66 -14.19
C SER A 133 7.70 -38.74 -13.55
N THR A 134 8.94 -38.72 -14.07
CA THR A 134 10.01 -37.86 -13.56
C THR A 134 9.70 -36.38 -13.79
N SER A 135 9.22 -36.03 -14.99
CA SER A 135 8.84 -34.65 -15.34
C SER A 135 7.63 -34.15 -14.55
N ARG A 136 6.69 -35.05 -14.20
CA ARG A 136 5.53 -34.74 -13.35
C ARG A 136 5.96 -34.48 -11.90
N LEU A 137 6.83 -35.33 -11.34
CA LEU A 137 7.34 -35.13 -9.99
C LEU A 137 8.10 -33.80 -9.87
N LEU A 138 8.89 -33.47 -10.89
CA LEU A 138 9.59 -32.19 -11.00
C LEU A 138 8.62 -31.01 -11.08
N ALA A 139 7.56 -31.12 -11.89
CA ALA A 139 6.50 -30.13 -11.95
C ALA A 139 5.79 -29.96 -10.60
N CYS A 140 5.50 -31.03 -9.87
CA CYS A 140 4.93 -30.94 -8.52
C CYS A 140 5.85 -30.15 -7.57
N ALA A 141 7.14 -30.48 -7.52
CA ALA A 141 8.10 -29.76 -6.68
C ALA A 141 8.23 -28.29 -7.07
N PHE A 142 8.20 -27.99 -8.37
CA PHE A 142 8.18 -26.63 -8.88
C PHE A 142 6.92 -25.88 -8.44
N VAL A 143 5.72 -26.44 -8.65
CA VAL A 143 4.46 -25.78 -8.23
C VAL A 143 4.45 -25.42 -6.75
N PHE A 144 4.83 -26.36 -5.86
CA PHE A 144 4.85 -26.09 -4.42
C PHE A 144 5.84 -24.98 -4.04
N SER A 145 7.06 -25.03 -4.57
CA SER A 145 8.05 -23.97 -4.32
C SER A 145 7.63 -22.63 -4.91
N GLY A 146 6.98 -22.63 -6.08
CA GLY A 146 6.49 -21.44 -6.77
C GLY A 146 5.39 -20.73 -5.99
N MET A 147 4.41 -21.47 -5.47
CA MET A 147 3.34 -20.91 -4.63
C MET A 147 3.89 -20.23 -3.36
N VAL A 148 4.87 -20.86 -2.70
CA VAL A 148 5.53 -20.27 -1.52
C VAL A 148 6.24 -18.97 -1.90
N LEU A 149 6.94 -18.96 -3.03
CA LEU A 149 7.64 -17.77 -3.52
C LEU A 149 6.67 -16.64 -3.88
N VAL A 150 5.59 -16.93 -4.60
CA VAL A 150 4.54 -15.95 -4.97
C VAL A 150 3.86 -15.38 -3.72
N GLY A 151 3.57 -16.22 -2.72
CA GLY A 151 3.07 -15.76 -1.43
C GLY A 151 4.04 -14.81 -0.73
N HIS A 152 5.33 -15.16 -0.69
CA HIS A 152 6.36 -14.32 -0.07
C HIS A 152 6.56 -12.98 -0.81
N LEU A 153 6.52 -13.02 -2.14
CA LEU A 153 6.48 -11.85 -3.04
C LEU A 153 5.33 -10.92 -2.67
N LEU A 154 4.13 -11.47 -2.54
CA LEU A 154 2.92 -10.71 -2.26
C LEU A 154 2.93 -10.11 -0.84
N SER A 155 3.39 -10.88 0.16
CA SER A 155 3.56 -10.38 1.53
C SER A 155 4.54 -9.22 1.59
N ARG A 156 5.71 -9.33 0.95
CA ARG A 156 6.70 -8.24 0.93
C ARG A 156 6.23 -7.03 0.13
N ALA A 157 5.46 -7.24 -0.92
CA ALA A 157 4.81 -6.14 -1.63
C ALA A 157 3.81 -5.42 -0.72
N ALA A 158 3.01 -6.16 0.04
CA ALA A 158 2.08 -5.61 1.03
C ALA A 158 2.80 -4.85 2.14
N ASP A 159 3.83 -5.46 2.76
CA ASP A 159 4.64 -4.82 3.80
C ASP A 159 5.27 -3.51 3.29
N TYR A 160 5.80 -3.51 2.07
CA TYR A 160 6.35 -2.30 1.45
C TYR A 160 5.27 -1.20 1.28
N LEU A 161 4.05 -1.59 0.88
CA LEU A 161 2.94 -0.66 0.70
C LEU A 161 2.47 -0.06 2.04
N VAL A 162 2.54 -0.85 3.11
CA VAL A 162 2.22 -0.47 4.50
C VAL A 162 3.32 0.39 5.11
N GLU A 163 4.60 0.01 4.98
CA GLU A 163 5.75 0.74 5.55
C GLU A 163 5.90 2.15 4.94
N LYS A 164 5.59 2.31 3.64
CA LYS A 164 5.46 3.62 2.97
C LYS A 164 4.29 4.46 3.50
N GLN A 165 3.26 3.84 4.07
CA GLN A 165 2.16 4.55 4.73
C GLN A 165 2.56 4.98 6.15
N GLU A 166 3.24 4.11 6.90
CA GLU A 166 3.68 4.39 8.27
C GLU A 166 4.73 5.51 8.36
N THR A 167 5.73 5.55 7.49
CA THR A 167 6.77 6.62 7.54
C THR A 167 6.21 8.01 7.26
N LEU A 168 5.22 8.11 6.39
CA LEU A 168 4.52 9.38 6.14
C LEU A 168 3.61 9.75 7.32
N LEU A 169 2.96 8.77 7.92
CA LEU A 169 2.12 8.97 9.11
C LEU A 169 2.95 9.38 10.33
N VAL A 170 4.11 8.75 10.57
CA VAL A 170 5.04 9.11 11.65
C VAL A 170 5.63 10.50 11.45
N ARG A 171 6.00 10.88 10.22
CA ARG A 171 6.45 12.25 9.91
C ARG A 171 5.33 13.28 10.10
N ALA A 172 4.09 12.97 9.71
CA ALA A 172 2.94 13.81 9.98
C ALA A 172 2.63 13.91 11.49
N PHE A 173 2.87 12.84 12.26
CA PHE A 173 2.69 12.79 13.70
C PHE A 173 3.76 13.59 14.46
N HIS A 174 5.00 13.64 14.00
CA HIS A 174 6.04 14.48 14.61
C HIS A 174 5.83 15.98 14.37
N LEU A 175 5.16 16.37 13.28
CA LEU A 175 4.75 17.76 13.05
C LEU A 175 3.58 18.19 13.96
N ARG A 176 3.08 17.30 14.83
CA ARG A 176 1.77 17.37 15.51
C ARG A 176 1.88 17.55 17.02
N GLN A 177 2.60 18.57 17.49
CA GLN A 177 2.47 19.03 18.88
C GLN A 177 1.35 20.07 19.07
N SER A 178 0.46 20.28 18.09
CA SER A 178 -0.74 21.10 18.28
C SER A 178 -2.00 20.37 17.80
N SER A 179 -3.01 20.42 18.66
CA SER A 179 -4.23 19.62 18.72
C SER A 179 -5.11 19.67 17.45
N GLY A 180 -5.83 18.58 17.17
CA GLY A 180 -7.04 18.62 16.32
C GLY A 180 -7.17 17.79 15.03
N PRO A 181 -6.16 17.12 14.42
CA PRO A 181 -6.33 16.53 13.08
C PRO A 181 -6.23 14.99 13.00
N LEU A 182 -6.81 14.23 13.95
CA LEU A 182 -6.80 12.75 13.83
C LEU A 182 -7.74 12.27 12.72
N ASP A 183 -8.89 12.92 12.58
CA ASP A 183 -9.89 12.57 11.58
C ASP A 183 -9.41 12.93 10.16
N ILE A 184 -8.73 14.06 9.99
CA ILE A 184 -8.15 14.48 8.70
C ILE A 184 -7.08 13.48 8.22
N LEU A 185 -6.22 12.97 9.12
CA LEU A 185 -5.21 11.95 8.75
C LEU A 185 -5.86 10.60 8.41
N LYS A 186 -6.90 10.19 9.16
CA LYS A 186 -7.66 8.98 8.85
C LYS A 186 -8.36 9.09 7.49
N GLU A 187 -8.95 10.25 7.18
CA GLU A 187 -9.55 10.51 5.87
C GLU A 187 -8.53 10.47 4.75
N LEU A 188 -7.35 11.07 4.92
CA LEU A 188 -6.27 10.99 3.93
C LEU A 188 -5.77 9.56 3.72
N GLN A 189 -5.67 8.75 4.77
CA GLN A 189 -5.21 7.37 4.67
C GLN A 189 -6.22 6.48 3.92
N THR A 190 -7.51 6.58 4.24
CA THR A 190 -8.57 5.86 3.53
C THR A 190 -8.70 6.33 2.07
N ASN A 191 -8.55 7.63 1.80
CA ASN A 191 -8.57 8.15 0.43
C ASN A 191 -7.36 7.69 -0.39
N LYS A 192 -6.18 7.55 0.24
CA LYS A 192 -4.99 7.01 -0.41
C LYS A 192 -5.14 5.54 -0.78
N LEU A 193 -5.73 4.71 0.09
CA LEU A 193 -5.99 3.30 -0.18
C LEU A 193 -6.98 3.14 -1.36
N ARG A 194 -8.05 3.94 -1.36
CA ARG A 194 -9.01 3.99 -2.48
C ARG A 194 -8.35 4.41 -3.79
N TYR A 195 -7.49 5.44 -3.78
CA TYR A 195 -6.76 5.88 -4.97
C TYR A 195 -5.81 4.79 -5.50
N LYS A 196 -5.05 4.11 -4.63
CA LYS A 196 -4.20 2.97 -5.01
C LYS A 196 -5.02 1.85 -5.67
N CYS A 197 -6.17 1.51 -5.09
CA CYS A 197 -7.08 0.52 -5.65
C CYS A 197 -7.60 0.94 -7.04
N TYR A 198 -8.02 2.20 -7.19
CA TYR A 198 -8.50 2.75 -8.46
C TYR A 198 -7.43 2.77 -9.55
N VAL A 199 -6.20 3.22 -9.23
CA VAL A 199 -5.07 3.22 -10.16
C VAL A 199 -4.72 1.79 -10.60
N THR A 200 -4.69 0.84 -9.66
CA THR A 200 -4.40 -0.57 -9.98
C THR A 200 -5.50 -1.17 -10.85
N PHE A 201 -6.76 -0.84 -10.61
CA PHE A 201 -7.88 -1.25 -11.44
C PHE A 201 -7.76 -0.70 -12.87
N ILE A 202 -7.40 0.58 -13.04
CA ILE A 202 -7.16 1.15 -14.38
C ILE A 202 -6.03 0.41 -15.10
N ILE A 203 -4.90 0.15 -14.41
CA ILE A 203 -3.78 -0.61 -14.99
C ILE A 203 -4.24 -2.00 -15.43
N LEU A 204 -5.05 -2.68 -14.60
CA LEU A 204 -5.61 -4.00 -14.92
C LEU A 204 -6.48 -3.94 -16.19
N VAL A 205 -7.35 -2.93 -16.33
CA VAL A 205 -8.18 -2.71 -17.53
C VAL A 205 -7.31 -2.47 -18.76
N VAL A 206 -6.25 -1.66 -18.65
CA VAL A 206 -5.31 -1.42 -19.75
C VAL A 206 -4.61 -2.72 -20.17
N LEU A 207 -4.13 -3.52 -19.22
CA LEU A 207 -3.51 -4.82 -19.50
C LEU A 207 -4.49 -5.80 -20.15
N PHE A 208 -5.76 -5.74 -19.74
CA PHE A 208 -6.83 -6.54 -20.33
C PHE A 208 -7.03 -6.18 -21.80
N ILE A 209 -7.25 -4.90 -22.11
CA ILE A 209 -7.43 -4.41 -23.48
C ILE A 209 -6.21 -4.72 -24.34
N ALA A 210 -4.99 -4.47 -23.82
CA ALA A 210 -3.75 -4.76 -24.51
C ALA A 210 -3.62 -6.26 -24.87
N GLY A 211 -3.97 -7.16 -23.95
CA GLY A 211 -3.99 -8.60 -24.19
C GLY A 211 -4.98 -8.99 -25.29
N THR A 212 -6.19 -8.42 -25.27
CA THR A 212 -7.24 -8.74 -26.26
C THR A 212 -6.82 -8.27 -27.65
N VAL A 213 -6.33 -7.03 -27.77
CA VAL A 213 -5.83 -6.49 -29.04
C VAL A 213 -4.67 -7.34 -29.57
N PHE A 214 -3.74 -7.73 -28.71
CA PHE A 214 -2.60 -8.55 -29.12
C PHE A 214 -3.04 -9.91 -29.69
N LEU A 215 -3.94 -10.62 -29.01
CA LEU A 215 -4.44 -11.93 -29.47
C LEU A 215 -5.20 -11.84 -30.81
N VAL A 216 -6.01 -10.78 -31.00
CA VAL A 216 -6.73 -10.57 -32.26
C VAL A 216 -5.76 -10.29 -33.41
N MET A 217 -4.74 -9.45 -33.18
CA MET A 217 -3.82 -9.02 -34.23
C MET A 217 -2.78 -10.08 -34.60
N TYR A 218 -2.20 -10.76 -33.61
CA TYR A 218 -1.05 -11.66 -33.81
C TYR A 218 -1.44 -13.14 -33.86
N GLU A 219 -2.37 -13.57 -33.00
CA GLU A 219 -2.86 -14.96 -32.99
C GLU A 219 -4.08 -15.14 -33.91
N LYS A 220 -4.57 -14.06 -34.54
CA LYS A 220 -5.73 -14.04 -35.45
C LYS A 220 -7.00 -14.65 -34.84
N MET A 221 -7.12 -14.58 -33.51
CA MET A 221 -8.29 -15.08 -32.80
C MET A 221 -9.48 -14.14 -33.01
N PRO A 222 -10.70 -14.66 -33.16
CA PRO A 222 -11.90 -13.82 -33.16
C PRO A 222 -12.02 -13.09 -31.80
N VAL A 223 -12.59 -11.88 -31.83
CA VAL A 223 -12.60 -10.95 -30.68
C VAL A 223 -13.15 -11.58 -29.40
N ILE A 224 -14.20 -12.40 -29.52
CA ILE A 224 -14.85 -13.06 -28.38
C ILE A 224 -13.93 -14.11 -27.74
N GLU A 225 -13.25 -14.92 -28.55
CA GLU A 225 -12.31 -15.92 -28.05
C GLU A 225 -11.06 -15.28 -27.45
N ALA A 226 -10.58 -14.19 -28.05
CA ALA A 226 -9.47 -13.41 -27.52
C ALA A 226 -9.83 -12.78 -26.16
N PHE A 227 -11.02 -12.18 -26.04
CA PHE A 227 -11.53 -11.64 -24.78
C PHE A 227 -11.68 -12.73 -23.71
N TYR A 228 -12.25 -13.87 -24.10
CA TYR A 228 -12.40 -15.03 -23.22
C TYR A 228 -11.06 -15.57 -22.73
N CYS A 229 -10.09 -15.74 -23.63
CA CYS A 229 -8.74 -16.16 -23.31
C CYS A 229 -8.07 -15.18 -22.33
N VAL A 230 -8.17 -13.87 -22.57
CA VAL A 230 -7.63 -12.87 -21.64
C VAL A 230 -8.28 -12.95 -20.27
N CYS A 231 -9.61 -13.07 -20.22
CA CYS A 231 -10.34 -13.21 -18.98
C CYS A 231 -9.87 -14.44 -18.19
N SER A 232 -9.83 -15.61 -18.84
CA SER A 232 -9.40 -16.87 -18.20
C SER A 232 -7.93 -16.82 -17.75
N THR A 233 -7.09 -16.07 -18.45
CA THR A 233 -5.68 -15.89 -18.10
C THR A 233 -5.48 -14.97 -16.91
N VAL A 234 -6.05 -13.76 -16.98
CA VAL A 234 -5.86 -12.74 -15.96
C VAL A 234 -6.41 -13.23 -14.62
N THR A 235 -7.57 -13.89 -14.65
CA THR A 235 -8.20 -14.50 -13.45
C THR A 235 -7.58 -15.83 -13.02
N THR A 236 -6.52 -16.29 -13.69
CA THR A 236 -5.83 -17.56 -13.40
C THR A 236 -6.75 -18.79 -13.44
N LEU A 237 -7.82 -18.76 -14.26
CA LEU A 237 -8.68 -19.92 -14.52
C LEU A 237 -8.04 -20.90 -15.51
N GLY A 238 -7.50 -20.36 -16.61
CA GLY A 238 -6.74 -21.07 -17.64
C GLY A 238 -7.35 -22.40 -18.13
N TYR A 239 -8.57 -22.35 -18.68
CA TYR A 239 -9.27 -23.54 -19.19
C TYR A 239 -8.51 -24.35 -20.26
N GLY A 240 -7.57 -23.72 -20.97
CA GLY A 240 -6.67 -24.42 -21.89
C GLY A 240 -7.21 -24.67 -23.30
N ASP A 241 -8.45 -24.29 -23.56
CA ASP A 241 -9.11 -24.39 -24.86
C ASP A 241 -8.58 -23.36 -25.88
N LYS A 242 -8.14 -22.20 -25.38
CA LYS A 242 -7.43 -21.17 -26.15
C LYS A 242 -6.13 -20.81 -25.43
N SER A 243 -5.03 -20.76 -26.17
CA SER A 243 -3.70 -20.43 -25.63
C SER A 243 -2.79 -19.84 -26.71
N PHE A 244 -1.62 -19.37 -26.30
CA PHE A 244 -0.62 -18.77 -27.18
C PHE A 244 0.14 -19.86 -27.95
N ASN A 245 -0.21 -20.01 -29.23
CA ASN A 245 0.37 -21.05 -30.09
C ASN A 245 1.54 -20.54 -30.92
N SER A 246 1.60 -19.24 -31.22
CA SER A 246 2.70 -18.63 -31.94
C SER A 246 3.93 -18.42 -31.05
N GLY A 247 5.13 -18.53 -31.62
CA GLY A 247 6.36 -18.20 -30.90
C GLY A 247 6.38 -16.75 -30.40
N THR A 248 5.90 -15.81 -31.22
CA THR A 248 5.76 -14.41 -30.80
C THR A 248 4.71 -14.25 -29.71
N GLY A 249 3.62 -15.03 -29.78
CA GLY A 249 2.57 -15.03 -28.78
C GLY A 249 3.06 -15.51 -27.42
N ARG A 250 3.85 -16.57 -27.38
CA ARG A 250 4.46 -17.08 -26.14
C ARG A 250 5.45 -16.10 -25.52
N LEU A 251 6.24 -15.41 -26.34
CA LEU A 251 7.15 -14.38 -25.86
C LEU A 251 6.39 -13.23 -25.18
N PHE A 252 5.31 -12.77 -25.81
CA PHE A 252 4.42 -11.79 -25.20
C PHE A 252 3.79 -12.31 -23.91
N ALA A 253 3.26 -13.54 -23.94
CA ALA A 253 2.60 -14.18 -22.82
C ALA A 253 3.49 -14.27 -21.58
N VAL A 254 4.78 -14.58 -21.72
CA VAL A 254 5.73 -14.65 -20.60
C VAL A 254 5.72 -13.35 -19.78
N PHE A 255 5.84 -12.19 -20.43
CA PHE A 255 5.87 -10.91 -19.73
C PHE A 255 4.49 -10.43 -19.32
N TRP A 256 3.51 -10.61 -20.21
CA TRP A 256 2.15 -10.14 -20.02
C TRP A 256 1.45 -10.88 -18.88
N ILE A 257 1.52 -12.23 -18.85
CA ILE A 257 0.92 -13.05 -17.79
C ILE A 257 1.53 -12.73 -16.43
N LEU A 258 2.86 -12.60 -16.34
CA LEU A 258 3.52 -12.23 -15.08
C LEU A 258 3.01 -10.86 -14.58
N THR A 259 2.96 -9.88 -15.47
CA THR A 259 2.54 -8.51 -15.09
C THR A 259 1.06 -8.46 -14.72
N SER A 260 0.19 -9.12 -15.50
CA SER A 260 -1.25 -9.12 -15.28
C SER A 260 -1.65 -9.86 -14.00
N THR A 261 -1.02 -10.99 -13.69
CA THR A 261 -1.32 -11.77 -12.49
C THR A 261 -0.81 -11.08 -11.22
N ILE A 262 0.36 -10.45 -11.25
CA ILE A 262 0.84 -9.60 -10.15
C ILE A 262 -0.12 -8.41 -9.94
N CYS A 263 -0.55 -7.76 -11.01
CA CYS A 263 -1.50 -6.65 -10.95
C CYS A 263 -2.85 -7.08 -10.35
N LEU A 264 -3.39 -8.25 -10.77
CA LEU A 264 -4.61 -8.80 -10.20
C LEU A 264 -4.44 -9.13 -8.70
N ALA A 265 -3.34 -9.78 -8.33
CA ALA A 265 -3.06 -10.13 -6.93
C ALA A 265 -2.99 -8.89 -6.03
N GLN A 266 -2.34 -7.82 -6.50
CA GLN A 266 -2.30 -6.53 -5.81
C GLN A 266 -3.69 -5.90 -5.68
N PHE A 267 -4.48 -5.92 -6.76
CA PHE A 267 -5.85 -5.41 -6.73
C PHE A 267 -6.70 -6.13 -5.68
N LEU A 268 -6.67 -7.47 -5.67
CA LEU A 268 -7.41 -8.27 -4.68
C LEU A 268 -6.95 -7.97 -3.24
N LEU A 269 -5.65 -7.78 -3.03
CA LEU A 269 -5.10 -7.41 -1.73
C LEU A 269 -5.61 -6.04 -1.27
N TYR A 270 -5.61 -5.03 -2.14
CA TYR A 270 -6.16 -3.71 -1.81
C TYR A 270 -7.66 -3.74 -1.52
N VAL A 271 -8.43 -4.55 -2.27
CA VAL A 271 -9.85 -4.74 -1.99
C VAL A 271 -10.06 -5.43 -0.63
N ALA A 272 -9.25 -6.43 -0.31
CA ALA A 272 -9.30 -7.09 1.00
C ALA A 272 -8.97 -6.12 2.14
N GLU A 273 -7.96 -5.27 1.97
CA GLU A 273 -7.57 -4.23 2.92
C GLU A 273 -8.70 -3.20 3.12
N LEU A 274 -9.30 -2.72 2.02
CA LEU A 274 -10.46 -1.81 2.07
C LEU A 274 -11.65 -2.41 2.80
N ASN A 275 -11.94 -3.69 2.57
CA ASN A 275 -13.01 -4.40 3.26
C ASN A 275 -12.69 -4.61 4.75
N ALA A 276 -11.44 -4.90 5.10
CA ALA A 276 -10.99 -5.03 6.47
C ALA A 276 -11.12 -3.69 7.23
N GLU A 277 -10.68 -2.57 6.63
CA GLU A 277 -10.85 -1.24 7.22
C GLU A 277 -12.32 -0.89 7.44
N THR A 278 -13.19 -1.21 6.47
CA THR A 278 -14.63 -0.92 6.56
C THR A 278 -15.27 -1.68 7.73
N LYS A 279 -14.99 -2.98 7.86
CA LYS A 279 -15.46 -3.80 8.98
C LYS A 279 -14.93 -3.31 10.33
N GLN A 280 -13.66 -2.92 10.41
CA GLN A 280 -13.08 -2.36 11.64
C GLN A 280 -13.79 -1.07 12.08
N LYS A 281 -14.11 -0.18 11.14
CA LYS A 281 -14.84 1.07 11.44
C LYS A 281 -16.26 0.81 11.93
N GLU A 282 -16.96 -0.14 11.32
CA GLU A 282 -18.31 -0.54 11.75
C GLU A 282 -18.32 -1.11 13.17
N LEU A 283 -17.35 -1.97 13.50
CA LEU A 283 -17.18 -2.53 14.84
C LEU A 283 -16.91 -1.44 15.88
N VAL A 284 -15.99 -0.51 15.60
CA VAL A 284 -15.69 0.61 16.50
C VAL A 284 -16.94 1.47 16.72
N LYS A 285 -17.69 1.79 15.65
CA LYS A 285 -18.92 2.57 15.76
C LYS A 285 -19.96 1.85 16.60
N TRP A 286 -20.14 0.54 16.41
CA TRP A 286 -21.08 -0.27 17.17
C TRP A 286 -20.76 -0.30 18.68
N VAL A 287 -19.47 -0.46 19.04
CA VAL A 287 -19.02 -0.42 20.44
C VAL A 287 -19.23 0.95 21.08
N LEU A 288 -18.96 2.04 20.35
CA LEU A 288 -19.14 3.40 20.86
C LEU A 288 -20.61 3.82 21.01
N THR A 289 -21.53 3.19 20.28
CA THR A 289 -22.97 3.45 20.37
C THR A 289 -23.70 2.63 21.44
N ARG A 290 -23.00 1.74 22.17
CA ARG A 290 -23.56 0.87 23.21
C ARG A 290 -23.13 1.33 24.59
#